data_AF-A0A2W2EY68-F1
#
_entry.id   AF-A0A2W2EY68-F1
#
_cell.length_a   1.000
_cell.length_b   1.000
_cell.length_c   1.000
_cell.angle_alpha   90.00
_cell.angle_beta   90.00
_cell.angle_gamma   90.00
#
_symmetry.space_group_name_H-M   'P 1'
#
loop_
_entity.id
_entity.type
_entity.pdbx_description
1 polymer ?
#
loop_
_entity_poly.entity_id
_entity_poly.type
_entity_poly.pdbx_seq_one_letter_code
_entity_poly.pdbx_strand_id
1 'polypeptide(L)'
;MVMVRTPDGIEPYGEEHGTGPAVFVHEFAGDHRSWAPQFSALSRRYRCITYNARGYPPSEVPEDPADCSQCHAGVDIPALIIAGDEDEGCLERDFMLKRTMPRAGLLVLPKTGHTGNLEEPDTFNRAVLDFLAAVELGRWDRRDPRARGLSSTGLER
;
A
#
# COMPACT_ATOMS: atom_id res chain seq x y z
N MET A 1 14.19 -21.06 -0.50
CA MET A 1 14.48 -22.47 -0.84
C MET A 1 14.60 -23.22 0.46
N VAL A 2 13.59 -24.00 0.83
CA VAL A 2 13.59 -24.77 2.09
C VAL A 2 13.50 -26.24 1.74
N MET A 3 14.46 -27.01 2.24
CA MET A 3 14.42 -28.47 2.18
C MET A 3 13.72 -28.95 3.45
N VAL A 4 12.56 -29.61 3.32
CA VAL A 4 11.86 -30.23 4.44
C VAL A 4 12.33 -31.69 4.54
N ARG A 5 12.89 -32.07 5.70
CA ARG A 5 13.27 -33.46 5.97
C ARG A 5 12.15 -34.20 6.68
N THR A 6 11.75 -35.32 6.10
CA THR A 6 10.84 -36.28 6.72
C THR A 6 11.64 -37.43 7.37
N PRO A 7 11.12 -38.09 8.42
CA PRO A 7 11.84 -39.15 9.16
C PRO A 7 12.18 -40.40 8.33
N ASP A 8 11.49 -40.61 7.22
CA ASP A 8 11.66 -41.70 6.26
C ASP A 8 12.69 -41.41 5.16
N GLY A 9 13.39 -40.28 5.23
CA GLY A 9 14.51 -39.94 4.34
C GLY A 9 14.09 -39.47 2.94
N ILE A 10 12.80 -39.22 2.73
CA ILE A 10 12.28 -38.61 1.51
C ILE A 10 12.32 -37.08 1.68
N GLU A 11 13.01 -36.37 0.78
CA GLU A 11 13.04 -34.91 0.77
C GLU A 11 12.02 -34.39 -0.27
N PRO A 12 10.74 -34.15 0.09
CA PRO A 12 9.80 -33.54 -0.84
C PRO A 12 10.19 -32.09 -1.13
N TYR A 13 10.06 -31.71 -2.40
CA TYR A 13 10.16 -30.32 -2.84
C TYR A 13 8.98 -29.52 -2.26
N GLY A 14 9.30 -28.42 -1.58
CA GLY A 14 8.31 -27.48 -1.05
C GLY A 14 8.70 -26.05 -1.40
N GLU A 15 7.75 -25.28 -1.92
CA GLU A 15 7.89 -23.84 -2.09
C GLU A 15 7.27 -23.14 -0.89
N GLU A 16 8.08 -22.34 -0.18
CA GLU A 16 7.57 -21.35 0.76
C GLU A 16 7.32 -20.06 -0.01
N HIS A 17 6.04 -19.68 -0.13
CA HIS A 17 5.69 -18.42 -0.75
C HIS A 17 5.37 -17.37 0.31
N GLY A 18 6.36 -16.51 0.55
CA GLY A 18 6.14 -15.15 0.99
C GLY A 18 7.04 -14.64 2.10
N THR A 19 7.29 -13.33 2.06
CA THR A 19 8.24 -12.63 2.93
C THR A 19 7.60 -11.38 3.53
N GLY A 20 7.67 -11.24 4.85
CA GLY A 20 7.17 -10.05 5.57
C GLY A 20 5.63 -9.92 5.63
N PRO A 21 5.10 -9.18 6.63
CA PRO A 21 3.67 -8.93 6.74
C PRO A 21 3.23 -7.76 5.84
N ALA A 22 2.14 -7.94 5.09
CA ALA A 22 1.40 -6.86 4.43
C ALA A 22 0.14 -6.55 5.25
N VAL A 23 0.08 -5.36 5.86
CA VAL A 23 -1.06 -4.91 6.67
C VAL A 23 -1.92 -3.97 5.84
N PHE A 24 -3.19 -4.28 5.67
CA PHE A 24 -4.15 -3.45 4.96
C PHE A 24 -5.03 -2.69 5.95
N VAL A 25 -5.12 -1.37 5.76
CA VAL A 25 -5.93 -0.45 6.57
C VAL A 25 -7.09 0.01 5.70
N HIS A 26 -8.33 -0.29 6.06
CA HIS A 26 -9.50 0.08 5.27
C HIS A 26 -9.82 1.59 5.33
N GLU A 27 -10.54 2.05 4.32
CA GLU A 27 -11.04 3.40 4.12
C GLU A 27 -12.13 3.80 5.13
N PHE A 28 -12.44 5.10 5.18
CA PHE A 28 -13.54 5.62 5.98
C PHE A 28 -14.88 5.02 5.51
N ALA A 29 -15.73 4.61 6.47
CA ALA A 29 -16.96 3.85 6.24
C ALA A 29 -16.81 2.45 5.61
N GLY A 30 -15.58 1.97 5.38
CA GLY A 30 -15.29 0.60 4.98
C GLY A 30 -15.06 -0.35 6.16
N ASP A 31 -14.71 -1.59 5.84
CA ASP A 31 -14.24 -2.58 6.81
C ASP A 31 -13.19 -3.50 6.19
N HIS A 32 -12.65 -4.44 6.96
CA HIS A 32 -11.59 -5.34 6.48
C HIS A 32 -11.95 -6.09 5.19
N ARG A 33 -13.23 -6.26 4.84
CA ARG A 33 -13.70 -6.96 3.63
C ARG A 33 -13.46 -6.16 2.36
N SER A 34 -13.26 -4.85 2.44
CA SER A 34 -12.88 -3.99 1.30
C SER A 34 -11.57 -4.43 0.63
N TRP A 35 -10.78 -5.25 1.33
CA TRP A 35 -9.52 -5.82 0.84
C TRP A 35 -9.64 -7.22 0.27
N ALA A 36 -10.85 -7.79 0.10
CA ALA A 36 -11.00 -9.16 -0.38
C ALA A 36 -10.28 -9.42 -1.73
N PRO A 37 -10.34 -8.53 -2.74
CA PRO A 37 -9.58 -8.71 -3.98
C PRO A 37 -8.06 -8.72 -3.76
N GLN A 38 -7.56 -7.83 -2.91
CA GLN A 38 -6.14 -7.70 -2.59
C GLN A 38 -5.66 -8.90 -1.78
N PHE A 39 -6.45 -9.36 -0.82
CA PHE A 39 -6.15 -10.53 -0.01
C PHE A 39 -5.98 -11.75 -0.90
N SER A 40 -6.91 -11.99 -1.84
CA SER A 40 -6.82 -13.12 -2.79
C SER A 40 -5.58 -13.06 -3.69
N ALA A 41 -5.13 -11.87 -4.08
CA ALA A 41 -3.99 -11.69 -4.97
C ALA A 41 -2.65 -11.76 -4.23
N LEU A 42 -2.56 -11.11 -3.06
CA LEU A 42 -1.30 -10.94 -2.32
C LEU A 42 -1.03 -12.08 -1.33
N SER A 43 -2.05 -12.79 -0.82
CA SER A 43 -1.85 -13.87 0.16
C SER A 43 -1.08 -15.06 -0.38
N ARG A 44 -0.91 -15.15 -1.70
CA ARG A 44 -0.05 -16.14 -2.36
C ARG A 44 1.43 -15.90 -2.12
N ARG A 45 1.84 -14.67 -1.76
CA ARG A 45 3.24 -14.25 -1.66
C ARG A 45 3.55 -13.38 -0.44
N TYR A 46 2.55 -12.98 0.34
CA TYR A 46 2.75 -12.18 1.53
C TYR A 46 1.87 -12.70 2.65
N ARG A 47 2.33 -12.53 3.89
CA ARG A 47 1.48 -12.73 5.06
C ARG A 47 0.54 -11.53 5.17
N CYS A 48 -0.64 -11.64 4.59
CA CYS A 48 -1.64 -10.57 4.58
C CYS A 48 -2.42 -10.51 5.90
N ILE A 49 -2.56 -9.31 6.46
CA ILE A 49 -3.34 -9.02 7.66
C ILE A 49 -4.30 -7.88 7.32
N THR A 50 -5.59 -8.12 7.50
CA THR A 50 -6.64 -7.09 7.41
C THR A 50 -7.27 -6.94 8.79
N TYR A 51 -7.64 -5.74 9.19
CA TYR A 51 -8.31 -5.50 10.48
C TYR A 51 -9.27 -4.31 10.35
N ASN A 52 -10.20 -4.18 11.28
CA ASN A 52 -11.04 -2.99 11.38
C ASN A 52 -10.37 -1.95 12.28
N ALA A 53 -10.22 -0.74 11.79
CA ALA A 53 -9.71 0.37 12.58
C ALA A 53 -10.60 0.65 13.80
N ARG A 54 -10.03 1.30 14.82
CA ARG A 54 -10.79 1.81 15.96
C ARG A 54 -11.91 2.72 15.47
N GLY A 55 -13.11 2.57 16.01
CA GLY A 55 -14.31 3.27 15.51
C GLY A 55 -15.13 2.48 14.48
N TYR A 56 -14.68 1.27 14.08
CA TYR A 56 -15.35 0.43 13.07
C TYR A 56 -15.66 -0.97 13.59
N PRO A 57 -16.94 -1.34 13.81
CA PRO A 57 -17.33 -2.69 14.22
C PRO A 57 -16.81 -3.77 13.25
N PRO A 58 -16.31 -4.93 13.72
CA PRO A 58 -16.43 -5.43 15.09
C PRO A 58 -15.34 -4.94 16.06
N SER A 59 -14.41 -4.09 15.61
CA SER A 59 -13.48 -3.41 16.53
C SER A 59 -14.23 -2.42 17.42
N GLU A 60 -13.66 -2.14 18.59
CA GLU A 60 -14.24 -1.21 19.57
C GLU A 60 -14.47 0.18 18.95
N VAL A 61 -15.62 0.77 19.29
CA VAL A 61 -16.00 2.13 18.93
C VAL A 61 -15.90 2.98 20.19
N PRO A 62 -14.83 3.78 20.37
CA PRO A 62 -14.68 4.65 21.53
C PRO A 62 -15.79 5.70 21.61
N GLU A 63 -16.13 6.13 22.82
CA GLU A 63 -17.10 7.21 23.04
C GLU A 63 -16.54 8.59 22.63
N ASP A 64 -15.22 8.81 22.78
CA ASP A 64 -14.53 10.04 22.36
C ASP A 64 -13.96 9.91 20.92
N PRO A 65 -14.42 10.73 19.96
CA PRO A 65 -13.87 10.76 18.60
C PRO A 65 -12.37 11.09 18.52
N ALA A 66 -11.80 11.79 19.50
CA ALA A 66 -10.37 12.12 19.55
C ALA A 66 -9.49 10.86 19.68
N ASP A 67 -10.02 9.81 20.30
CA ASP A 67 -9.33 8.52 20.45
C ASP A 67 -9.23 7.74 19.13
N CYS A 68 -9.96 8.17 18.09
CA CYS A 68 -9.87 7.63 16.73
C CYS A 68 -8.89 8.42 15.82
N SER A 69 -8.18 9.42 16.36
CA SER A 69 -7.28 10.26 15.58
C SER A 69 -6.05 9.50 15.05
N GLN A 70 -5.74 9.71 13.77
CA GLN A 70 -4.54 9.16 13.12
C GLN A 70 -3.53 10.29 12.93
N CYS A 71 -2.43 10.27 13.70
CA CYS A 71 -1.35 11.23 13.58
C CYS A 71 -0.43 10.89 12.40
N HIS A 72 -0.32 11.80 11.42
CA HIS A 72 0.45 11.61 10.17
C HIS A 72 1.79 12.37 10.13
N ALA A 73 2.17 13.06 11.21
CA ALA A 73 3.36 13.91 11.20
C ALA A 73 4.67 13.10 11.16
N GLY A 74 5.54 13.38 10.19
CA GLY A 74 6.93 12.93 10.18
C GLY A 74 7.21 11.55 9.58
N VAL A 75 6.31 11.00 8.76
CA VAL A 75 6.46 9.66 8.18
C VAL A 75 7.51 9.64 7.05
N ASP A 76 8.69 9.04 7.33
CA ASP A 76 9.77 8.77 6.37
C ASP A 76 9.91 7.26 6.09
N ILE A 77 8.81 6.64 5.69
CA ILE A 77 8.78 5.24 5.25
C ILE A 77 8.50 5.19 3.74
N PRO A 78 8.93 4.13 3.03
CA PRO A 78 8.47 3.87 1.67
C PRO A 78 6.94 3.85 1.61
N ALA A 79 6.37 4.64 0.71
CA ALA A 79 4.92 4.71 0.52
C ALA A 79 4.58 4.78 -0.96
N LEU A 80 3.45 4.18 -1.34
CA LEU A 80 2.81 4.38 -2.63
C LEU A 80 1.43 4.97 -2.38
N ILE A 81 1.18 6.14 -2.97
CA ILE A 81 -0.13 6.78 -3.01
C ILE A 81 -0.78 6.35 -4.33
N ILE A 82 -1.99 5.80 -4.28
CA ILE A 82 -2.77 5.42 -5.46
C ILE A 82 -4.05 6.25 -5.42
N ALA A 83 -4.26 7.09 -6.43
CA ALA A 83 -5.42 7.96 -6.56
C ALA A 83 -6.19 7.62 -7.84
N GLY A 84 -7.50 7.85 -7.86
CA GLY A 84 -8.29 7.88 -9.09
C GLY A 84 -8.40 9.31 -9.63
N ASP A 85 -8.31 9.51 -10.95
CA ASP A 85 -8.43 10.85 -11.55
C ASP A 85 -9.85 11.43 -11.51
N GLU A 86 -10.88 10.63 -11.24
CA GLU A 86 -12.27 11.06 -11.06
C GLU A 86 -12.62 11.28 -9.56
N ASP A 87 -11.67 11.11 -8.64
CA ASP A 87 -11.81 11.40 -7.20
C ASP A 87 -11.38 12.84 -6.84
N GLU A 88 -12.06 13.81 -7.46
CA GLU A 88 -11.72 15.24 -7.35
C GLU A 88 -11.63 15.74 -5.88
N GLY A 89 -12.42 15.13 -4.98
CA GLY A 89 -12.43 15.46 -3.55
C GLY A 89 -11.16 15.03 -2.79
N CYS A 90 -10.35 14.13 -3.35
CA CYS A 90 -9.15 13.60 -2.69
C CYS A 90 -7.85 13.98 -3.40
N LEU A 91 -7.88 14.29 -4.70
CA LEU A 91 -6.68 14.59 -5.49
C LEU A 91 -5.72 15.62 -4.86
N GLU A 92 -6.24 16.75 -4.35
CA GLU A 92 -5.38 17.77 -3.71
C GLU A 92 -4.67 17.22 -2.46
N ARG A 93 -5.34 16.35 -1.69
CA ARG A 93 -4.74 15.69 -0.52
C ARG A 93 -3.66 14.70 -0.93
N ASP A 94 -3.89 13.93 -1.99
CA ASP A 94 -2.88 13.00 -2.53
C ASP A 94 -1.65 13.72 -3.05
N PHE A 95 -1.84 14.85 -3.75
CA PHE A 95 -0.74 15.71 -4.17
C PHE A 95 0.00 16.31 -2.98
N MET A 96 -0.71 16.73 -1.94
CA MET A 96 -0.10 17.22 -0.69
C MET A 96 0.75 16.13 -0.03
N LEU A 97 0.23 14.91 0.13
CA LEU A 97 0.97 13.77 0.70
C LEU A 97 2.21 13.46 -0.13
N LYS A 98 2.09 13.40 -1.47
CA LYS A 98 3.23 13.19 -2.36
C LYS A 98 4.29 14.28 -2.21
N ARG A 99 3.88 15.55 -2.02
CA ARG A 99 4.81 16.70 -1.84
C ARG A 99 5.53 16.64 -0.50
N THR A 100 4.86 16.19 0.56
CA THR A 100 5.39 16.22 1.93
C THR A 100 6.18 14.97 2.30
N MET A 101 5.83 13.80 1.75
CA MET A 101 6.49 12.53 2.05
C MET A 101 7.71 12.29 1.15
N PRO A 102 8.95 12.24 1.70
CA PRO A 102 10.17 12.15 0.90
C PRO A 102 10.31 10.85 0.10
N ARG A 103 9.73 9.74 0.58
CA ARG A 103 9.79 8.39 -0.02
C ARG A 103 8.46 7.93 -0.61
N ALA A 104 7.51 8.84 -0.83
CA ALA A 104 6.25 8.50 -1.47
C ALA A 104 6.38 8.43 -2.99
N GLY A 105 5.81 7.41 -3.63
CA GLY A 105 5.40 7.42 -5.04
C GLY A 105 3.94 7.85 -5.19
N LEU A 106 3.54 8.26 -6.39
CA LEU A 106 2.15 8.58 -6.72
C LEU A 106 1.79 7.89 -8.05
N LEU A 107 0.72 7.11 -8.03
CA LEU A 107 0.08 6.54 -9.20
C LEU A 107 -1.34 7.11 -9.30
N VAL A 108 -1.69 7.66 -10.47
CA VAL A 108 -3.06 8.13 -10.75
C VAL A 108 -3.68 7.17 -11.77
N LEU A 109 -4.80 6.55 -11.39
CA LEU A 109 -5.55 5.60 -12.21
C LEU A 109 -6.55 6.37 -13.08
N PRO A 110 -6.54 6.16 -14.41
CA PRO A 110 -7.44 6.87 -15.30
C PRO A 110 -8.87 6.36 -15.17
N LYS A 111 -9.84 7.28 -15.25
CA LYS A 111 -11.27 7.02 -15.15
C LYS A 111 -11.68 6.22 -13.91
N THR A 112 -11.03 6.49 -12.79
CA THR A 112 -11.23 5.75 -11.53
C THR A 112 -11.70 6.70 -10.44
N GLY A 113 -12.71 6.29 -9.68
CA GLY A 113 -13.22 7.04 -8.54
C GLY A 113 -12.46 6.78 -7.25
N HIS A 114 -13.15 7.00 -6.12
CA HIS A 114 -12.57 6.91 -4.78
C HIS A 114 -12.11 5.51 -4.38
N THR A 115 -12.78 4.48 -4.91
CA THR A 115 -12.61 3.09 -4.50
C THR A 115 -11.82 2.29 -5.53
N GLY A 116 -10.67 2.82 -5.96
CA GLY A 116 -9.84 2.20 -7.00
C GLY A 116 -9.42 0.76 -6.71
N ASN A 117 -9.35 0.34 -5.44
CA ASN A 117 -9.12 -1.04 -5.02
C ASN A 117 -10.27 -2.00 -5.39
N LEU A 118 -11.49 -1.50 -5.54
CA LEU A 118 -12.70 -2.25 -5.91
C LEU A 118 -13.10 -2.02 -7.37
N GLU A 119 -12.93 -0.79 -7.86
CA GLU A 119 -13.24 -0.40 -9.24
C GLU A 119 -12.24 -1.02 -10.23
N GLU A 120 -10.95 -0.97 -9.89
CA GLU A 120 -9.84 -1.40 -10.76
C GLU A 120 -8.91 -2.40 -10.04
N PRO A 121 -9.44 -3.52 -9.53
CA PRO A 121 -8.72 -4.40 -8.60
C PRO A 121 -7.44 -4.97 -9.20
N ASP A 122 -7.42 -5.32 -10.49
CA ASP A 122 -6.24 -5.88 -11.13
C ASP A 122 -5.12 -4.86 -11.31
N THR A 123 -5.46 -3.61 -11.63
CA THR A 123 -4.50 -2.51 -11.80
C THR A 123 -3.95 -2.09 -10.45
N PHE A 124 -4.83 -1.96 -9.45
CA PHE A 124 -4.46 -1.68 -8.07
C PHE A 124 -3.51 -2.76 -7.51
N ASN A 125 -3.88 -4.04 -7.65
CA ASN A 125 -3.08 -5.16 -7.15
C ASN A 125 -1.70 -5.22 -7.80
N ARG A 126 -1.60 -5.00 -9.11
CA ARG A 126 -0.31 -4.94 -9.82
C ARG A 126 0.57 -3.83 -9.28
N ALA A 127 0.03 -2.62 -9.11
CA ALA A 127 0.77 -1.49 -8.57
C ALA A 127 1.31 -1.75 -7.15
N VAL A 128 0.50 -2.38 -6.29
CA VAL A 128 0.93 -2.76 -4.93
C VAL A 128 2.05 -3.80 -4.98
N LEU A 129 1.92 -4.84 -5.82
CA LEU A 129 2.95 -5.87 -5.97
C LEU A 129 4.28 -5.30 -6.47
N ASP A 130 4.25 -4.41 -7.46
CA ASP A 130 5.43 -3.75 -7.99
C ASP A 130 6.10 -2.86 -6.94
N PHE A 131 5.31 -2.13 -6.15
CA PHE A 131 5.80 -1.34 -5.02
C PHE A 131 6.47 -2.22 -3.97
N LEU A 132 5.81 -3.29 -3.52
CA LEU A 132 6.37 -4.19 -2.50
C LEU A 132 7.69 -4.80 -2.98
N ALA A 133 7.74 -5.29 -4.23
CA ALA A 133 8.96 -5.82 -4.82
C ALA A 133 10.08 -4.77 -4.89
N ALA A 134 9.76 -3.52 -5.26
CA ALA A 134 10.74 -2.44 -5.30
C ALA A 134 11.27 -2.08 -3.89
N VAL A 135 10.43 -2.11 -2.87
CA VAL A 135 10.85 -1.90 -1.47
C VAL A 135 11.75 -3.03 -0.98
N GLU A 136 11.37 -4.29 -1.23
CA GLU A 136 12.15 -5.48 -0.84
C GLU A 136 13.55 -5.47 -1.50
N LEU A 137 13.64 -5.00 -2.74
CA LEU A 137 14.91 -4.85 -3.46
C LEU A 137 15.71 -3.59 -3.06
N GLY A 138 15.21 -2.77 -2.12
CA GLY A 138 15.85 -1.53 -1.72
C GLY A 138 15.88 -0.45 -2.83
N ARG A 139 14.97 -0.54 -3.81
CA ARG A 139 14.89 0.35 -4.98
C ARG A 139 13.87 1.48 -4.82
N TRP A 140 13.22 1.58 -3.65
CA TRP A 140 12.25 2.63 -3.34
C TRP A 140 12.88 3.73 -2.46
N ASP A 141 13.70 4.56 -3.12
CA ASP A 141 14.49 5.60 -2.46
C ASP A 141 13.73 6.93 -2.28
N ARG A 142 14.39 7.86 -1.60
CA ARG A 142 13.91 9.24 -1.50
C ARG A 142 13.80 9.88 -2.89
N ARG A 143 12.84 10.80 -3.01
CA ARG A 143 12.66 11.65 -4.19
C ARG A 143 14.00 12.24 -4.64
N ASP A 144 14.26 12.15 -5.94
CA ASP A 144 15.39 12.82 -6.57
C ASP A 144 15.38 14.33 -6.24
N PRO A 145 16.44 14.87 -5.60
CA PRO A 145 16.53 16.30 -5.30
C PRO A 145 16.36 17.20 -6.54
N ARG A 146 16.78 16.74 -7.72
CA ARG A 146 16.67 17.48 -9.00
C ARG A 146 15.22 17.71 -9.42
N ALA A 147 14.30 16.83 -9.01
CA ALA A 147 12.88 16.96 -9.31
C ALA A 147 12.18 18.11 -8.56
N ARG A 148 12.90 18.86 -7.71
CA ARG A 148 12.38 20.09 -7.06
C ARG A 148 12.61 21.35 -7.88
N GLY A 149 13.42 21.30 -8.93
CA GLY A 149 13.66 22.44 -9.81
C GLY A 149 12.44 22.76 -10.69
N LEU A 150 12.29 24.03 -11.07
CA LEU A 150 11.30 24.49 -12.06
C LEU A 150 11.58 23.99 -13.49
N SER A 151 12.68 23.24 -13.68
CA SER A 151 13.08 22.69 -14.96
C SER A 151 12.32 21.41 -15.24
N SER A 152 11.50 21.40 -16.29
CA SER A 152 10.76 20.22 -16.75
C SER A 152 11.67 19.09 -17.28
N THR A 153 12.95 19.38 -17.56
CA THR A 153 13.91 18.42 -18.10
C THR A 153 14.94 17.93 -17.08
N GLY A 154 14.98 18.50 -15.88
CA GLY A 154 15.97 18.14 -14.85
C GLY A 154 17.43 18.46 -15.20
N LEU A 155 17.68 19.17 -16.30
CA LEU A 155 18.99 19.72 -16.66
C LEU A 155 19.10 21.15 -16.11
N GLU A 156 20.12 21.40 -15.30
CA GLU A 156 20.52 22.76 -14.89
C GLU A 156 21.26 23.45 -16.04
N ARG A 157 21.08 24.77 -16.19
CA ARG A 157 21.90 25.60 -17.08
C ARG A 157 23.21 25.96 -16.41
#